data_AF-A0AAP0Q0K3-F1
#
_entry.id   AF-A0AAP0Q0K3-F1
#
_cell.length_a   1.000
_cell.length_b   1.000
_cell.length_c   1.000
_cell.angle_alpha   90.00
_cell.angle_beta   90.00
_cell.angle_gamma   90.00
#
_symmetry.space_group_name_H-M   'P 1'
#
loop_
_entity.id
_entity.type
_entity.pdbx_description
1 polymer ?
#
loop_
_entity_poly.entity_id
_entity_poly.type
_entity_poly.pdbx_seq_one_letter_code
_entity_poly.pdbx_strand_id
1 'polypeptide(L)'
;MKGSNSYKFRSTKLIITIFSLVGTTVLLWTWERAPLVNTLLSAQDQFLFSSSDIVTSASDSFDAVLITEKTNGPIGQDLNAAPINFATSRSPVKNEDLMGFRESSLENSGCNYAKGKWVADSRRPLYSGFSCKQWLSEMWSCRLSQRTDFSYERYRWKPNHCEMPEFERLTFLKRMQDKTIAYVGDSLGRQQFQSMMCMATGGLEMPEVEDVGWKYGLIKPQGAIRPDGWAYRFPSTNTTILYYWSANLCNLEPLNATNPATDYAMHLDRPAAFLSRYLHRIDVLVLNTGHHWNRGKLNANRWVMHVNGMPVIDRKLANIGNAKNHTVYSVVKWLDSQLYRHTRLKAFFRTISPRHFLNGDWNTGGSCDNTIPLVGGSEVTQDESSDPVVEGAVRGTKIKILDITAISQIRDEGHISRYSHKAKEGMQDCLHWCLPGIPDTWNELLIAQL
;
A
#
# COMPACT_ATOMS: atom_id res chain seq x y z
N MET A 1 5.37 75.49 -50.72
CA MET A 1 4.36 74.49 -50.28
C MET A 1 5.04 73.15 -50.03
N LYS A 2 5.55 72.88 -48.81
CA LYS A 2 6.07 71.57 -48.39
C LYS A 2 5.80 71.42 -46.90
N GLY A 3 4.77 70.64 -46.57
CA GLY A 3 4.32 70.48 -45.19
C GLY A 3 3.18 69.48 -45.09
N SER A 4 3.37 68.26 -45.60
CA SER A 4 2.45 67.15 -45.33
C SER A 4 3.17 65.83 -45.59
N ASN A 5 3.84 65.29 -44.58
CA ASN A 5 4.27 63.88 -44.57
C ASN A 5 4.64 63.34 -43.18
N SER A 6 4.77 64.19 -42.15
CA SER A 6 5.12 63.74 -40.80
C SER A 6 3.93 63.11 -40.03
N TYR A 7 2.68 63.51 -40.32
CA TYR A 7 1.50 62.99 -39.62
C TYR A 7 1.06 61.59 -40.07
N LYS A 8 1.27 61.21 -41.35
CA LYS A 8 0.90 59.89 -41.88
C LYS A 8 1.77 58.76 -41.31
N PHE A 9 3.05 59.02 -41.04
CA PHE A 9 3.96 58.02 -40.50
C PHE A 9 3.72 57.70 -39.02
N ARG A 10 3.27 58.68 -38.22
CA ARG A 10 2.94 58.48 -36.81
C ARG A 10 1.61 57.75 -36.61
N SER A 11 0.57 58.03 -37.41
CA SER A 11 -0.70 57.30 -37.29
C SER A 11 -0.58 55.83 -37.72
N THR A 12 0.21 55.55 -38.76
CA THR A 12 0.42 54.17 -39.23
C THR A 12 1.15 53.31 -38.19
N LYS A 13 2.16 53.86 -37.49
CA LYS A 13 2.84 53.15 -36.40
C LYS A 13 1.94 52.90 -35.19
N LEU A 14 1.06 53.86 -34.85
CA LEU A 14 0.11 53.70 -33.75
C LEU A 14 -0.93 52.61 -34.06
N ILE A 15 -1.43 52.57 -35.30
CA ILE A 15 -2.41 51.58 -35.76
C ILE A 15 -1.81 50.16 -35.73
N ILE A 16 -0.59 49.97 -36.23
CA ILE A 16 0.09 48.65 -36.22
C ILE A 16 0.31 48.16 -34.78
N THR A 17 0.66 49.06 -33.86
CA THR A 17 0.89 48.69 -32.45
C THR A 17 -0.41 48.26 -31.77
N ILE A 18 -1.53 48.95 -32.06
CA ILE A 18 -2.86 48.58 -31.54
C ILE A 18 -3.34 47.24 -32.11
N PHE A 19 -3.17 47.00 -33.42
CA PHE A 19 -3.52 45.70 -34.02
C PHE A 19 -2.68 44.55 -33.46
N SER A 20 -1.40 44.78 -33.18
CA SER A 20 -0.54 43.78 -32.53
C SER A 20 -1.00 43.48 -31.10
N LEU A 21 -1.43 44.49 -30.34
CA LEU A 21 -1.88 44.32 -28.95
C LEU A 21 -3.25 43.61 -28.86
N VAL A 22 -4.14 43.91 -29.81
CA VAL A 22 -5.45 43.22 -29.93
C VAL A 22 -5.25 41.78 -30.43
N GLY A 23 -4.34 41.55 -31.36
CA GLY A 23 -4.01 40.21 -31.84
C GLY A 23 -3.44 39.30 -30.75
N THR A 24 -2.53 39.81 -29.92
CA THR A 24 -1.95 39.03 -28.81
C THR A 24 -2.94 38.78 -27.68
N THR A 25 -3.84 39.73 -27.39
CA THR A 25 -4.90 39.52 -26.39
C THR A 25 -5.97 38.53 -26.87
N VAL A 26 -6.35 38.53 -28.15
CA VAL A 26 -7.25 37.52 -28.73
C VAL A 26 -6.59 36.13 -28.77
N LEU A 27 -5.29 36.06 -29.08
CA LEU A 27 -4.53 34.80 -29.05
C LEU A 27 -4.40 34.24 -27.62
N LEU A 28 -4.14 35.08 -26.62
CA LEU A 28 -4.11 34.66 -25.22
C LEU A 28 -5.49 34.23 -24.72
N TRP A 29 -6.55 34.94 -25.11
CA TRP A 29 -7.93 34.61 -24.73
C TRP A 29 -8.46 33.33 -25.39
N THR A 30 -8.08 33.08 -26.65
CA THR A 30 -8.41 31.82 -27.36
C THR A 30 -7.58 30.64 -26.85
N TRP A 31 -6.33 30.87 -26.43
CA TRP A 31 -5.48 29.86 -25.78
C TRP A 31 -6.01 29.48 -24.38
N GLU A 32 -6.51 30.43 -23.60
CA GLU A 32 -7.14 30.15 -22.29
C GLU A 32 -8.49 29.43 -22.42
N ARG A 33 -9.23 29.61 -23.53
CA ARG A 33 -10.54 28.98 -23.75
C ARG A 33 -10.52 27.65 -24.52
N ALA A 34 -9.36 27.21 -25.03
CA ALA A 34 -9.26 25.98 -25.80
C ALA A 34 -8.51 24.81 -25.11
N PRO A 35 -8.93 24.30 -23.94
CA PRO A 35 -8.47 23.01 -23.44
C PRO A 35 -9.57 21.94 -23.54
N LEU A 36 -10.25 21.76 -24.68
CA LEU A 36 -11.38 20.81 -24.73
C LEU A 36 -11.48 19.89 -25.95
N VAL A 37 -10.76 20.10 -27.05
CA VAL A 37 -11.01 19.29 -28.27
C VAL A 37 -10.04 18.09 -28.42
N ASN A 38 -8.79 18.18 -27.95
CA ASN A 38 -7.86 17.04 -28.03
C ASN A 38 -8.03 16.00 -26.90
N THR A 39 -8.74 16.34 -25.82
CA THR A 39 -9.04 15.44 -24.70
C THR A 39 -10.25 14.55 -24.97
N LEU A 40 -11.22 15.00 -25.76
CA LEU A 40 -12.43 14.24 -26.08
C LEU A 40 -12.15 13.03 -26.98
N LEU A 41 -11.24 13.17 -27.95
CA LEU A 41 -10.85 12.05 -28.83
C LEU A 41 -10.02 10.99 -28.11
N SER A 42 -9.26 11.36 -27.07
CA SER A 42 -8.52 10.37 -26.26
C SER A 42 -9.40 9.66 -25.22
N ALA A 43 -10.52 10.26 -24.81
CA ALA A 43 -11.43 9.68 -23.84
C ALA A 43 -12.26 8.52 -24.43
N GLN A 44 -12.60 8.55 -25.73
CA GLN A 44 -13.39 7.49 -26.36
C GLN A 44 -12.65 6.14 -26.48
N ASP A 45 -11.32 6.15 -26.57
CA ASP A 45 -10.51 4.92 -26.62
C ASP A 45 -10.07 4.40 -25.23
N GLN A 46 -10.49 5.07 -24.14
CA GLN A 46 -10.13 4.71 -22.76
C GLN A 46 -11.16 3.80 -22.05
N PHE A 47 -12.31 3.53 -22.67
CA PHE A 47 -13.38 2.76 -22.05
C PHE A 47 -13.53 1.37 -22.67
N LEU A 48 -12.88 0.39 -22.03
CA LEU A 48 -13.37 -0.99 -21.85
C LEU A 48 -12.53 -1.63 -20.73
N PHE A 49 -12.84 -1.24 -19.50
CA PHE A 49 -12.67 -2.13 -18.34
C PHE A 49 -14.04 -2.18 -17.68
N SER A 50 -14.81 -3.21 -18.01
CA SER A 50 -16.09 -3.46 -17.37
C SER A 50 -15.82 -3.87 -15.92
N SER A 51 -16.40 -3.13 -14.98
CA SER A 51 -16.43 -3.42 -13.55
C SER A 51 -17.46 -4.50 -13.22
N SER A 52 -17.57 -5.54 -14.05
CA SER A 52 -18.57 -6.60 -13.94
C SER A 52 -18.00 -7.96 -14.34
N ASP A 53 -17.04 -8.49 -13.57
CA ASP A 53 -16.65 -9.90 -13.62
C ASP A 53 -16.12 -10.39 -12.25
N ILE A 54 -16.68 -9.84 -11.16
CA ILE A 54 -16.57 -10.44 -9.84
C ILE A 54 -17.99 -10.62 -9.37
N VAL A 55 -18.45 -11.88 -9.38
CA VAL A 55 -19.78 -12.43 -9.04
C VAL A 55 -20.51 -13.00 -10.28
N THR A 56 -20.18 -14.25 -10.61
CA THR A 56 -21.07 -15.38 -10.98
C THR A 56 -20.29 -16.44 -11.79
N SER A 57 -19.81 -17.49 -11.13
CA SER A 57 -19.72 -18.86 -11.68
C SER A 57 -19.14 -19.79 -10.62
N ALA A 58 -19.99 -20.23 -9.70
CA ALA A 58 -19.74 -21.44 -8.92
C ALA A 58 -21.07 -22.21 -8.87
N SER A 59 -21.42 -22.82 -10.00
CA SER A 59 -22.39 -23.92 -10.04
C SER A 59 -22.13 -24.77 -11.28
N ASP A 60 -21.86 -26.04 -10.98
CA ASP A 60 -21.99 -27.24 -11.81
C ASP A 60 -20.80 -27.87 -12.57
N SER A 61 -20.73 -29.18 -12.33
CA SER A 61 -20.11 -30.28 -13.08
C SER A 61 -18.60 -30.52 -12.93
N PHE A 62 -18.24 -31.29 -11.89
CA PHE A 62 -17.16 -32.28 -12.02
C PHE A 62 -17.79 -33.67 -12.12
N ASP A 63 -17.86 -34.22 -13.32
CA ASP A 63 -18.07 -35.64 -13.56
C ASP A 63 -16.79 -36.40 -13.14
N ALA A 64 -16.91 -37.25 -12.13
CA ALA A 64 -15.88 -38.19 -11.75
C ALA A 64 -15.97 -39.44 -12.65
N VAL A 65 -14.99 -39.59 -13.53
CA VAL A 65 -14.75 -40.82 -14.29
C VAL A 65 -14.23 -41.90 -13.34
N LEU A 66 -15.11 -42.84 -12.96
CA LEU A 66 -14.76 -44.09 -12.30
C LEU A 66 -14.11 -45.05 -13.33
N ILE A 67 -12.84 -45.35 -13.15
CA ILE A 67 -12.21 -46.53 -13.77
C ILE A 67 -12.45 -47.71 -12.82
N THR A 68 -13.25 -48.66 -13.29
CA THR A 68 -13.49 -49.96 -12.64
C THR A 68 -12.58 -51.00 -13.29
N GLU A 69 -11.63 -51.56 -12.52
CA GLU A 69 -10.99 -52.83 -12.86
C GLU A 69 -11.71 -53.99 -12.18
N LYS A 70 -12.20 -54.91 -13.00
CA LYS A 70 -12.75 -56.21 -12.62
C LYS A 70 -11.63 -57.19 -12.31
N THR A 71 -11.72 -57.91 -11.20
CA THR A 71 -11.13 -59.25 -11.06
C THR A 71 -12.15 -60.21 -10.43
N ASN A 72 -12.34 -61.36 -11.08
CA ASN A 72 -13.23 -62.45 -10.69
C ASN A 72 -12.61 -63.29 -9.56
N GLY A 73 -13.44 -63.91 -8.70
CA GLY A 73 -13.11 -64.54 -7.40
C GLY A 73 -12.38 -65.90 -7.45
N PRO A 74 -12.69 -66.93 -6.59
CA PRO A 74 -13.83 -67.03 -5.65
C PRO A 74 -13.60 -67.85 -4.32
N ILE A 75 -14.66 -67.92 -3.49
CA ILE A 75 -15.07 -68.95 -2.47
C ILE A 75 -14.39 -69.02 -1.07
N GLY A 76 -15.24 -69.05 -0.01
CA GLY A 76 -15.00 -69.68 1.30
C GLY A 76 -15.52 -68.87 2.51
N GLN A 77 -16.81 -68.94 2.86
CA GLN A 77 -17.39 -69.70 4.00
C GLN A 77 -17.04 -69.23 5.45
N ASP A 78 -18.09 -68.73 6.12
CA ASP A 78 -18.60 -69.08 7.46
C ASP A 78 -18.12 -68.43 8.79
N LEU A 79 -19.17 -68.03 9.55
CA LEU A 79 -19.42 -68.10 11.01
C LEU A 79 -18.97 -66.98 11.98
N ASN A 80 -19.99 -66.25 12.47
CA ASN A 80 -20.42 -66.04 13.87
C ASN A 80 -19.37 -65.87 14.99
N ALA A 81 -19.47 -64.78 15.76
CA ALA A 81 -19.87 -64.83 17.18
C ALA A 81 -19.94 -63.43 17.84
N ALA A 82 -20.87 -63.30 18.78
CA ALA A 82 -21.36 -62.13 19.47
C ALA A 82 -20.53 -61.77 20.75
N PRO A 83 -20.88 -60.70 21.49
CA PRO A 83 -19.97 -59.91 22.35
C PRO A 83 -19.97 -60.36 23.82
N ILE A 84 -18.94 -59.94 24.57
CA ILE A 84 -18.91 -60.07 26.03
C ILE A 84 -18.85 -58.68 26.67
N ASN A 85 -19.97 -58.30 27.29
CA ASN A 85 -20.04 -57.28 28.32
C ASN A 85 -19.58 -57.88 29.65
N PHE A 86 -18.82 -57.12 30.46
CA PHE A 86 -18.78 -57.33 31.90
C PHE A 86 -18.94 -56.02 32.66
N ALA A 87 -19.82 -56.10 33.66
CA ALA A 87 -20.40 -55.00 34.38
C ALA A 87 -19.55 -54.53 35.57
N THR A 88 -19.61 -53.21 35.77
CA THR A 88 -19.58 -52.41 37.01
C THR A 88 -19.20 -53.06 38.34
N SER A 89 -18.26 -52.40 39.04
CA SER A 89 -18.24 -52.30 40.50
C SER A 89 -18.00 -50.82 40.89
N ARG A 90 -18.92 -50.26 41.66
CA ARG A 90 -18.84 -48.92 42.28
C ARG A 90 -18.44 -49.08 43.74
N SER A 91 -17.46 -48.28 44.18
CA SER A 91 -17.36 -47.80 45.56
C SER A 91 -16.88 -46.34 45.55
N PRO A 92 -17.39 -45.45 46.43
CA PRO A 92 -17.22 -44.00 46.32
C PRO A 92 -16.04 -43.50 47.15
N VAL A 93 -15.19 -42.65 46.58
CA VAL A 93 -14.21 -41.85 47.34
C VAL A 93 -14.20 -40.41 46.80
N LYS A 94 -14.08 -39.49 47.76
CA LYS A 94 -14.39 -38.07 47.74
C LYS A 94 -13.58 -37.23 46.75
N ASN A 95 -14.20 -36.14 46.30
CA ASN A 95 -13.57 -35.02 45.59
C ASN A 95 -12.34 -34.49 46.32
N GLU A 96 -11.22 -34.41 45.62
CA GLU A 96 -10.22 -33.37 45.79
C GLU A 96 -9.92 -32.75 44.42
N ASP A 97 -9.83 -31.42 44.41
CA ASP A 97 -9.55 -30.57 43.27
C ASP A 97 -8.29 -31.00 42.52
N LEU A 98 -8.44 -31.29 41.22
CA LEU A 98 -7.31 -31.21 40.29
C LEU A 98 -7.75 -30.37 39.09
N MET A 99 -7.20 -29.15 39.03
CA MET A 99 -7.19 -28.29 37.86
C MET A 99 -6.78 -29.12 36.64
N GLY A 100 -7.77 -29.54 35.86
CA GLY A 100 -7.55 -30.07 34.52
C GLY A 100 -7.06 -28.93 33.64
N PHE A 101 -5.74 -28.85 33.48
CA PHE A 101 -5.13 -28.20 32.34
C PHE A 101 -5.81 -28.79 31.09
N ARG A 102 -6.75 -28.03 30.51
CA ARG A 102 -7.09 -28.22 29.10
C ARG A 102 -5.82 -27.88 28.35
N GLU A 103 -5.05 -28.92 28.08
CA GLU A 103 -4.05 -28.94 27.03
C GLU A 103 -4.83 -28.74 25.74
N SER A 104 -5.12 -27.48 25.41
CA SER A 104 -5.46 -27.13 24.04
C SER A 104 -4.17 -27.40 23.28
N SER A 105 -4.13 -28.54 22.61
CA SER A 105 -3.31 -28.72 21.43
C SER A 105 -3.72 -27.62 20.44
N LEU A 106 -3.15 -26.43 20.63
CA LEU A 106 -3.01 -25.43 19.59
C LEU A 106 -2.13 -26.13 18.56
N GLU A 107 -2.78 -26.76 17.58
CA GLU A 107 -2.16 -26.90 16.27
C GLU A 107 -1.54 -25.54 15.97
N ASN A 108 -0.22 -25.52 15.81
CA ASN A 108 0.55 -24.30 15.61
C ASN A 108 0.33 -23.79 14.18
N SER A 109 -0.93 -23.58 13.80
CA SER A 109 -1.29 -22.69 12.69
C SER A 109 -0.93 -21.29 13.16
N GLY A 110 0.05 -20.65 12.50
CA GLY A 110 0.48 -19.31 12.85
C GLY A 110 -0.71 -18.34 12.97
N CYS A 111 -0.57 -17.31 13.82
CA CYS A 111 -1.60 -16.30 14.02
C CYS A 111 -1.93 -15.56 12.70
N ASN A 112 -3.20 -15.56 12.30
CA ASN A 112 -3.71 -14.73 11.23
C ASN A 112 -4.13 -13.36 11.77
N TYR A 113 -3.21 -12.40 11.70
CA TYR A 113 -3.41 -11.03 12.17
C TYR A 113 -4.49 -10.24 11.39
N ALA A 114 -4.89 -10.68 10.19
CA ALA A 114 -5.91 -10.01 9.37
C ALA A 114 -7.34 -10.47 9.67
N LYS A 115 -7.51 -11.56 10.44
CA LYS A 115 -8.82 -12.06 10.88
C LYS A 115 -9.14 -11.54 12.27
N GLY A 116 -10.28 -10.89 12.44
CA GLY A 116 -10.58 -10.16 13.68
C GLY A 116 -11.67 -9.13 13.52
N LYS A 117 -11.63 -8.10 14.36
CA LYS A 117 -12.59 -7.00 14.32
C LYS A 117 -12.07 -5.67 14.81
N TRP A 118 -12.66 -4.60 14.27
CA TRP A 118 -12.53 -3.25 14.80
C TRP A 118 -13.38 -3.09 16.05
N VAL A 119 -12.78 -2.57 17.11
CA VAL A 119 -13.46 -2.27 18.38
C VAL A 119 -13.20 -0.83 18.76
N ALA A 120 -14.21 -0.17 19.33
CA ALA A 120 -14.04 1.16 19.90
C ALA A 120 -13.02 1.12 21.05
N ASP A 121 -12.16 2.13 21.13
CA ASP A 121 -11.14 2.25 22.15
C ASP A 121 -10.93 3.72 22.53
N SER A 122 -11.17 4.04 23.79
CA SER A 122 -11.03 5.39 24.34
C SER A 122 -9.58 5.87 24.46
N ARG A 123 -8.60 4.98 24.30
CA ARG A 123 -7.17 5.32 24.34
C ARG A 123 -6.62 5.80 23.00
N ARG A 124 -7.48 5.88 21.98
CA ARG A 124 -7.13 6.34 20.63
C ARG A 124 -7.49 7.82 20.40
N PRO A 125 -6.77 8.53 19.51
CA PRO A 125 -5.59 8.08 18.75
C PRO A 125 -4.31 7.98 19.59
N LEU A 126 -3.28 7.30 19.09
CA LEU A 126 -2.00 7.10 19.79
C LEU A 126 -1.15 8.38 19.91
N TYR A 127 -1.48 9.40 19.13
CA TYR A 127 -0.86 10.71 19.14
C TYR A 127 -1.87 11.76 18.62
N SER A 128 -1.64 13.04 18.93
CA SER A 128 -2.51 14.10 18.41
C SER A 128 -2.15 14.43 16.96
N GLY A 129 -3.14 14.38 16.06
CA GLY A 129 -2.94 14.80 14.66
C GLY A 129 -2.58 16.28 14.50
N PHE A 130 -2.88 17.12 15.50
CA PHE A 130 -2.46 18.52 15.50
C PHE A 130 -0.97 18.70 15.77
N SER A 131 -0.33 17.79 16.53
CA SER A 131 1.02 17.99 17.05
C SER A 131 2.11 17.36 16.18
N CYS A 132 1.81 16.31 15.40
CA CYS A 132 2.81 15.60 14.59
C CYS A 132 3.29 16.33 13.31
N LYS A 133 3.44 17.66 13.36
CA LYS A 133 3.73 18.50 12.19
C LYS A 133 5.13 18.25 11.61
N GLN A 134 6.09 17.89 12.45
CA GLN A 134 7.48 17.64 12.02
C GLN A 134 7.58 16.45 11.05
N TRP A 135 6.73 15.43 11.22
CA TRP A 135 6.84 14.16 10.51
C TRP A 135 5.74 13.94 9.47
N LEU A 136 4.57 14.53 9.68
CA LEU A 136 3.39 14.33 8.85
C LEU A 136 3.29 15.41 7.76
N SER A 137 3.10 14.98 6.52
CA SER A 137 2.80 15.89 5.42
C SER A 137 1.43 16.55 5.64
N GLU A 138 1.33 17.88 5.50
CA GLU A 138 0.05 18.61 5.62
C GLU A 138 -1.05 17.99 4.75
N MET A 139 -0.68 17.54 3.53
CA MET A 139 -1.57 16.84 2.59
C MET A 139 -2.35 15.65 3.17
N TRP A 140 -1.86 15.03 4.26
CA TRP A 140 -2.48 13.86 4.91
C TRP A 140 -2.90 14.14 6.37
N SER A 141 -2.68 15.36 6.86
CA SER A 141 -3.06 15.77 8.21
C SER A 141 -4.48 16.36 8.20
N CYS A 142 -5.48 15.50 8.31
CA CYS A 142 -6.88 15.93 8.28
C CYS A 142 -7.28 16.79 9.49
N ARG A 143 -6.54 16.70 10.60
CA ARG A 143 -6.72 17.61 11.75
C ARG A 143 -6.29 19.06 11.43
N LEU A 144 -5.42 19.26 10.43
CA LEU A 144 -4.98 20.59 9.98
C LEU A 144 -5.77 21.08 8.75
N SER A 145 -6.77 20.32 8.31
CA SER A 145 -7.66 20.69 7.21
C SER A 145 -9.00 21.21 7.75
N GLN A 146 -9.98 21.37 6.85
CA GLN A 146 -11.34 21.80 7.20
C GLN A 146 -12.23 20.63 7.67
N ARG A 147 -11.68 19.42 7.82
CA ARG A 147 -12.44 18.24 8.30
C ARG A 147 -12.88 18.44 9.75
N THR A 148 -14.09 18.02 10.08
CA THR A 148 -14.67 18.16 11.43
C THR A 148 -15.05 16.84 12.07
N ASP A 149 -15.27 15.79 11.27
CA ASP A 149 -15.58 14.44 11.73
C ASP A 149 -14.29 13.63 11.96
N PHE A 150 -14.10 13.14 13.19
CA PHE A 150 -12.91 12.39 13.60
C PHE A 150 -13.25 11.16 14.46
N SER A 151 -14.49 10.68 14.38
CA SER A 151 -14.95 9.49 15.11
C SER A 151 -14.19 8.22 14.68
N TYR A 152 -13.72 8.16 13.44
CA TYR A 152 -12.93 7.05 12.89
C TYR A 152 -11.59 6.80 13.60
N GLU A 153 -11.04 7.83 14.26
CA GLU A 153 -9.79 7.71 15.02
C GLU A 153 -9.96 6.85 16.29
N ARG A 154 -11.20 6.61 16.76
CA ARG A 154 -11.50 5.97 18.06
C ARG A 154 -11.62 4.44 18.01
N TYR A 155 -10.99 3.81 17.04
CA TYR A 155 -11.07 2.36 16.84
C TYR A 155 -9.68 1.74 16.80
N ARG A 156 -9.59 0.52 17.32
CA ARG A 156 -8.42 -0.34 17.17
C ARG A 156 -8.82 -1.67 16.54
N TRP A 157 -7.89 -2.29 15.84
CA TRP A 157 -8.04 -3.65 15.36
C TRP A 157 -7.76 -4.64 16.49
N LYS A 158 -8.58 -5.69 16.58
CA LYS A 158 -8.39 -6.81 17.51
C LYS A 158 -8.40 -8.11 16.72
N PRO A 159 -7.25 -8.72 16.44
CA PRO A 159 -7.20 -10.00 15.76
C PRO A 159 -7.76 -11.13 16.63
N ASN A 160 -8.34 -12.14 16.00
CA ASN A 160 -8.89 -13.30 16.67
C ASN A 160 -7.78 -14.28 17.05
N HIS A 161 -7.77 -14.78 18.29
CA HIS A 161 -6.82 -15.80 18.76
C HIS A 161 -5.34 -15.41 18.61
N CYS A 162 -5.06 -14.11 18.56
CA CYS A 162 -3.75 -13.54 18.33
C CYS A 162 -3.39 -12.54 19.42
N GLU A 163 -2.13 -12.53 19.84
CA GLU A 163 -1.62 -11.47 20.71
C GLU A 163 -1.26 -10.25 19.86
N MET A 164 -1.89 -9.11 20.19
CA MET A 164 -1.57 -7.80 19.65
C MET A 164 -1.34 -6.86 20.83
N PRO A 165 -0.08 -6.74 21.30
CA PRO A 165 0.26 -5.89 22.43
C PRO A 165 -0.11 -4.43 22.18
N GLU A 166 -0.44 -3.71 23.24
CA GLU A 166 -0.65 -2.26 23.11
C GLU A 166 0.65 -1.58 22.68
N PHE A 167 0.56 -0.65 21.74
CA PHE A 167 1.69 0.16 21.36
C PHE A 167 2.09 1.12 22.49
N GLU A 168 3.35 1.05 22.91
CA GLU A 168 3.97 2.03 23.79
C GLU A 168 5.31 2.45 23.18
N ARG A 169 5.51 3.76 22.99
CA ARG A 169 6.60 4.32 22.18
C ARG A 169 7.98 4.01 22.74
N LEU A 170 8.17 4.05 24.06
CA LEU A 170 9.48 3.82 24.68
C LEU A 170 9.86 2.34 24.60
N THR A 171 8.87 1.47 24.80
CA THR A 171 8.98 0.01 24.65
C THR A 171 9.32 -0.34 23.21
N PHE A 172 8.65 0.27 22.24
CA PHE A 172 8.95 0.10 20.82
C PHE A 172 10.38 0.55 20.49
N LEU A 173 10.78 1.76 20.86
CA LEU A 173 12.13 2.27 20.58
C LEU A 173 13.22 1.43 21.26
N LYS A 174 12.99 0.95 22.48
CA LYS A 174 13.90 0.03 23.17
C LYS A 174 14.00 -1.31 22.46
N ARG A 175 12.88 -1.86 21.97
CA ARG A 175 12.85 -3.09 21.17
C ARG A 175 13.61 -2.94 19.84
N MET A 176 13.60 -1.74 19.29
CA MET A 176 14.27 -1.36 18.04
C MET A 176 15.67 -0.79 18.22
N GLN A 177 16.21 -0.85 19.43
CA GLN A 177 17.55 -0.38 19.74
C GLN A 177 18.58 -0.99 18.78
N ASP A 178 19.42 -0.11 18.21
CA ASP A 178 20.46 -0.39 17.23
C ASP A 178 19.96 -1.02 15.91
N LYS A 179 18.67 -0.88 15.59
CA LYS A 179 18.06 -1.44 14.39
C LYS A 179 17.57 -0.38 13.41
N THR A 180 17.46 -0.78 12.15
CA THR A 180 16.90 0.03 11.07
C THR A 180 15.60 -0.58 10.54
N ILE A 181 14.54 0.21 10.52
CA ILE A 181 13.26 -0.09 9.87
C ILE A 181 13.20 0.68 8.55
N ALA A 182 12.94 -0.03 7.45
CA ALA A 182 12.82 0.55 6.12
C ALA A 182 11.44 0.27 5.51
N TYR A 183 10.75 1.33 5.13
CA TYR A 183 9.56 1.28 4.28
C TYR A 183 9.98 1.57 2.83
N VAL A 184 9.73 0.66 1.91
CA VAL A 184 10.11 0.82 0.50
C VAL A 184 8.88 0.59 -0.38
N GLY A 185 8.46 1.62 -1.10
CA GLY A 185 7.26 1.52 -1.92
C GLY A 185 6.70 2.84 -2.43
N ASP A 186 5.38 2.90 -2.52
CA ASP A 186 4.62 4.04 -3.06
C ASP A 186 4.18 5.05 -1.97
N SER A 187 3.28 5.98 -2.34
CA SER A 187 2.75 7.00 -1.43
C SER A 187 2.08 6.44 -0.17
N LEU A 188 1.50 5.25 -0.22
CA LEU A 188 0.90 4.60 0.95
C LEU A 188 1.95 3.92 1.82
N GLY A 189 3.10 3.54 1.26
CA GLY A 189 4.29 3.19 2.05
C GLY A 189 4.80 4.40 2.82
N ARG A 190 4.82 5.57 2.18
CA ARG A 190 5.18 6.83 2.83
C ARG A 190 4.19 7.22 3.94
N GLN A 191 2.88 7.00 3.75
CA GLN A 191 1.90 7.22 4.82
C GLN A 191 2.18 6.35 6.04
N GLN A 192 2.46 5.07 5.82
CA GLN A 192 2.79 4.16 6.91
C GLN A 192 4.08 4.55 7.64
N PHE A 193 5.10 4.99 6.90
CA PHE A 193 6.31 5.56 7.49
C PHE A 193 6.03 6.81 8.33
N GLN A 194 5.26 7.78 7.82
CA GLN A 194 4.94 9.01 8.56
C GLN A 194 4.09 8.71 9.81
N SER A 195 3.14 7.78 9.72
CA SER A 195 2.41 7.24 10.87
C SER A 195 3.37 6.66 11.91
N MET A 196 4.34 5.83 11.50
CA MET A 196 5.32 5.24 12.42
C MET A 196 6.17 6.32 13.10
N MET A 197 6.61 7.34 12.36
CA MET A 197 7.35 8.47 12.95
C MET A 197 6.50 9.22 13.99
N CYS A 198 5.23 9.49 13.70
CA CYS A 198 4.30 10.06 14.67
C CYS A 198 4.10 9.17 15.90
N MET A 199 3.89 7.87 15.74
CA MET A 199 3.74 6.93 16.84
C MET A 199 5.01 6.87 17.71
N ALA A 200 6.20 6.75 17.10
CA ALA A 200 7.47 6.67 17.80
C ALA A 200 7.81 7.95 18.58
N THR A 201 7.41 9.12 18.05
CA THR A 201 7.60 10.42 18.73
C THR A 201 6.47 10.80 19.69
N GLY A 202 5.37 10.04 19.72
CA GLY A 202 4.14 10.47 20.39
C GLY A 202 3.49 11.70 19.75
N GLY A 203 3.82 11.99 18.49
CA GLY A 203 3.41 13.19 17.76
C GLY A 203 4.02 14.48 18.31
N LEU A 204 5.12 14.39 19.05
CA LEU A 204 5.82 15.55 19.60
C LEU A 204 6.93 16.00 18.65
N GLU A 205 7.30 17.29 18.74
CA GLU A 205 8.54 17.77 18.16
C GLU A 205 9.71 17.18 18.93
N MET A 206 10.64 16.56 18.21
CA MET A 206 11.81 15.87 18.77
C MET A 206 13.05 16.39 18.03
N PRO A 207 13.58 17.57 18.40
CA PRO A 207 14.72 18.19 17.71
C PRO A 207 16.00 17.34 17.78
N GLU A 208 16.08 16.40 18.72
CA GLU A 208 17.18 15.45 18.84
C GLU A 208 17.14 14.34 17.77
N VAL A 209 16.01 14.12 17.08
CA VAL A 209 15.93 13.13 16.01
C VAL A 209 16.70 13.65 14.80
N GLU A 210 17.72 12.89 14.39
CA GLU A 210 18.67 13.30 13.36
C GLU A 210 18.19 12.88 11.97
N ASP A 211 18.31 13.76 10.97
CA ASP A 211 18.24 13.36 9.56
C ASP A 211 19.57 12.71 9.14
N VAL A 212 19.50 11.41 8.85
CA VAL A 212 20.62 10.58 8.41
C VAL A 212 20.44 10.06 6.98
N GLY A 213 19.58 10.71 6.18
CA GLY A 213 19.26 10.30 4.81
C GLY A 213 20.50 10.09 3.92
N TRP A 214 21.53 10.92 4.11
CA TRP A 214 22.80 10.81 3.39
C TRP A 214 23.51 9.45 3.58
N LYS A 215 23.35 8.79 4.73
CA LYS A 215 23.93 7.45 4.99
C LYS A 215 23.31 6.36 4.11
N TYR A 216 22.13 6.63 3.56
CA TYR A 216 21.34 5.75 2.72
C TYR A 216 21.21 6.27 1.27
N GLY A 217 22.03 7.25 0.89
CA GLY A 217 21.99 7.84 -0.44
C GLY A 217 20.72 8.65 -0.73
N LEU A 218 19.95 9.01 0.30
CA LEU A 218 18.69 9.77 0.18
C LEU A 218 18.94 11.27 0.16
N ILE A 219 19.99 11.69 -0.57
CA ILE A 219 20.33 13.09 -0.74
C ILE A 219 19.46 13.63 -1.85
N LYS A 220 18.83 14.78 -1.61
CA LYS A 220 18.03 15.46 -2.63
C LYS A 220 18.91 15.80 -3.85
N PRO A 221 18.64 15.24 -5.04
CA PRO A 221 19.39 15.59 -6.24
C PRO A 221 19.22 17.06 -6.60
N GLN A 222 20.23 17.64 -7.25
CA GLN A 222 20.16 19.02 -7.72
C GLN A 222 18.98 19.21 -8.68
N GLY A 223 18.14 20.22 -8.44
CA GLY A 223 16.95 20.50 -9.24
C GLY A 223 15.73 19.61 -8.94
N ALA A 224 15.87 18.55 -8.11
CA ALA A 224 14.72 17.77 -7.68
C ALA A 224 13.82 18.60 -6.74
N ILE A 225 12.52 18.32 -6.71
CA ILE A 225 11.59 18.97 -5.78
C ILE A 225 11.80 18.42 -4.35
N ARG A 226 12.06 17.12 -4.23
CA ARG A 226 12.23 16.39 -2.97
C ARG A 226 13.26 15.26 -3.13
N PRO A 227 13.87 14.74 -2.04
CA PRO A 227 14.67 13.52 -2.10
C PRO A 227 13.80 12.30 -2.43
N ASP A 228 14.45 11.20 -2.81
CA ASP A 228 13.81 9.90 -3.07
C ASP A 228 13.43 9.16 -1.78
N GLY A 229 13.54 9.81 -0.62
CA GLY A 229 13.26 9.21 0.67
C GLY A 229 13.72 10.06 1.84
N TRP A 230 13.52 9.55 3.05
CA TRP A 230 14.00 10.15 4.30
C TRP A 230 14.50 9.05 5.22
N ALA A 231 15.49 9.33 6.06
CA ALA A 231 15.92 8.43 7.13
C ALA A 231 16.17 9.22 8.40
N TYR A 232 15.46 8.87 9.47
CA TYR A 232 15.54 9.56 10.75
C TYR A 232 16.06 8.63 11.82
N ARG A 233 17.00 9.12 12.63
CA ARG A 233 17.64 8.35 13.69
C ARG A 233 17.33 8.94 15.06
N PHE A 234 16.88 8.08 15.97
CA PHE A 234 16.65 8.38 17.38
C PHE A 234 17.95 8.14 18.15
N PRO A 235 18.68 9.16 18.61
CA PRO A 235 20.03 8.96 19.19
C PRO A 235 20.03 8.11 20.47
N SER A 236 18.99 8.22 21.29
CA SER A 236 18.87 7.52 22.58
C SER A 236 18.86 5.99 22.47
N THR A 237 18.40 5.46 21.34
CA THR A 237 18.35 4.01 21.07
C THR A 237 19.12 3.64 19.81
N ASN A 238 19.71 4.62 19.12
CA ASN A 238 20.32 4.47 17.80
C ASN A 238 19.38 3.77 16.78
N THR A 239 18.06 3.84 17.00
CA THR A 239 17.04 3.31 16.10
C THR A 239 16.93 4.19 14.88
N THR A 240 16.94 3.62 13.67
CA THR A 240 16.68 4.37 12.43
C THR A 240 15.36 3.93 11.81
N ILE A 241 14.53 4.88 11.41
CA ILE A 241 13.30 4.64 10.64
C ILE A 241 13.44 5.39 9.32
N LEU A 242 13.30 4.70 8.20
CA LEU A 242 13.49 5.28 6.88
C LEU A 242 12.39 4.91 5.90
N TYR A 243 12.24 5.75 4.89
CA TYR A 243 11.39 5.54 3.74
C TYR A 243 12.19 5.74 2.46
N TYR A 244 12.00 4.86 1.48
CA TYR A 244 12.51 5.01 0.12
C TYR A 244 11.36 4.90 -0.90
N TRP A 245 11.29 5.87 -1.81
CA TRP A 245 10.31 5.95 -2.88
C TRP A 245 10.70 4.98 -4.01
N SER A 246 9.93 3.91 -4.15
CA SER A 246 9.97 3.02 -5.30
C SER A 246 8.57 2.48 -5.57
N ALA A 247 7.77 3.28 -6.29
CA ALA A 247 6.35 3.01 -6.42
C ALA A 247 6.02 1.68 -7.14
N ASN A 248 6.93 1.17 -7.96
CA ASN A 248 6.81 -0.10 -8.70
C ASN A 248 7.79 -1.18 -8.19
N LEU A 249 8.64 -0.90 -7.20
CA LEU A 249 9.70 -1.78 -6.69
C LEU A 249 10.73 -2.27 -7.73
N CYS A 250 10.70 -1.74 -8.95
CA CYS A 250 11.59 -2.14 -10.04
C CYS A 250 12.93 -1.40 -9.96
N ASN A 251 13.99 -2.04 -10.46
CA ASN A 251 15.18 -1.30 -10.85
C ASN A 251 14.86 -0.42 -12.07
N LEU A 252 15.29 0.84 -12.02
CA LEU A 252 15.11 1.80 -13.11
C LEU A 252 16.48 2.19 -13.65
N GLU A 253 16.70 1.97 -14.95
CA GLU A 253 17.95 2.30 -15.63
C GLU A 253 17.68 3.21 -16.82
N PRO A 254 18.41 4.32 -17.00
CA PRO A 254 18.25 5.15 -18.20
C PRO A 254 18.65 4.35 -19.44
N LEU A 255 17.82 4.34 -20.49
CA LEU A 255 18.16 3.69 -21.76
C LEU A 255 19.33 4.37 -22.46
N ASN A 256 19.47 5.69 -22.26
CA ASN A 256 20.64 6.44 -22.67
C ASN A 256 21.12 7.35 -21.53
N ALA A 257 22.19 6.93 -20.83
CA ALA A 257 22.72 7.62 -19.66
C ALA A 257 23.23 9.04 -19.93
N THR A 258 23.53 9.42 -21.19
CA THR A 258 23.99 10.78 -21.53
C THR A 258 22.85 11.72 -21.88
N ASN A 259 21.64 11.21 -22.13
CA ASN A 259 20.48 12.01 -22.48
C ASN A 259 19.55 12.16 -21.25
N PRO A 260 19.44 13.36 -20.64
CA PRO A 260 18.55 13.58 -19.49
C PRO A 260 17.07 13.40 -19.83
N ALA A 261 16.72 13.51 -21.12
CA ALA A 261 15.39 13.26 -21.64
C ALA A 261 15.28 11.85 -22.25
N THR A 262 15.98 10.85 -21.71
CA THR A 262 15.83 9.45 -22.12
C THR A 262 14.62 8.79 -21.45
N ASP A 263 14.15 7.71 -22.05
CA ASP A 263 13.22 6.79 -21.40
C ASP A 263 14.02 5.85 -20.48
N TYR A 264 13.35 5.27 -19.49
CA TYR A 264 13.97 4.40 -18.51
C TYR A 264 13.49 2.96 -18.67
N ALA A 265 14.42 2.02 -18.68
CA ALA A 265 14.14 0.61 -18.52
C ALA A 265 13.63 0.35 -17.09
N MET A 266 12.37 -0.04 -16.99
CA MET A 266 11.74 -0.53 -15.77
C MET A 266 11.81 -2.06 -15.76
N HIS A 267 12.81 -2.59 -15.05
CA HIS A 267 13.08 -4.03 -15.01
C HIS A 267 12.13 -4.72 -14.03
N LEU A 268 11.15 -5.46 -14.56
CA LEU A 268 10.12 -6.16 -13.78
C LEU A 268 10.69 -7.34 -12.98
N ASP A 269 11.89 -7.79 -13.30
CA ASP A 269 12.58 -8.95 -12.72
C ASP A 269 13.70 -8.56 -11.75
N ARG A 270 13.92 -7.26 -11.51
CA ARG A 270 14.99 -6.73 -10.66
C ARG A 270 14.42 -5.80 -9.59
N PRO A 271 14.81 -5.97 -8.32
CA PRO A 271 14.37 -5.06 -7.26
C PRO A 271 14.97 -3.66 -7.46
N ALA A 272 14.33 -2.65 -6.88
CA ALA A 272 14.85 -1.29 -6.83
C ALA A 272 16.31 -1.26 -6.35
N ALA A 273 17.17 -0.52 -7.05
CA ALA A 273 18.61 -0.46 -6.78
C ALA A 273 18.97 -0.16 -5.31
N PHE A 274 18.12 0.61 -4.62
CA PHE A 274 18.24 0.88 -3.19
C PHE A 274 18.31 -0.40 -2.36
N LEU A 275 17.44 -1.38 -2.63
CA LEU A 275 17.41 -2.64 -1.89
C LEU A 275 18.75 -3.37 -2.06
N SER A 276 19.19 -3.59 -3.30
CA SER A 276 20.48 -4.25 -3.58
C SER A 276 21.67 -3.54 -2.92
N ARG A 277 21.62 -2.21 -2.77
CA ARG A 277 22.71 -1.43 -2.18
C ARG A 277 22.68 -1.40 -0.65
N TYR A 278 21.50 -1.32 -0.02
CA TYR A 278 21.37 -1.01 1.41
C TYR A 278 20.73 -2.12 2.25
N LEU A 279 20.31 -3.25 1.66
CA LEU A 279 19.66 -4.35 2.41
C LEU A 279 20.45 -4.80 3.64
N HIS A 280 21.79 -4.82 3.53
CA HIS A 280 22.70 -5.21 4.62
C HIS A 280 22.65 -4.30 5.86
N ARG A 281 22.00 -3.13 5.78
CA ARG A 281 21.85 -2.16 6.87
C ARG A 281 20.45 -2.15 7.48
N ILE A 282 19.55 -3.02 7.00
CA ILE A 282 18.14 -3.03 7.36
C ILE A 282 17.87 -4.27 8.23
N ASP A 283 17.14 -4.08 9.32
CA ASP A 283 16.72 -5.16 10.22
C ASP A 283 15.24 -5.48 10.07
N VAL A 284 14.43 -4.50 9.68
CA VAL A 284 13.01 -4.67 9.34
C VAL A 284 12.73 -3.99 8.01
N LEU A 285 12.26 -4.75 7.01
CA LEU A 285 11.91 -4.23 5.69
C LEU A 285 10.41 -4.43 5.45
N VAL A 286 9.71 -3.35 5.07
CA VAL A 286 8.31 -3.38 4.65
C VAL A 286 8.22 -2.92 3.21
N LEU A 287 7.85 -3.83 2.31
CA LEU A 287 7.63 -3.55 0.90
C LEU A 287 6.15 -3.30 0.62
N ASN A 288 5.85 -2.37 -0.30
CA ASN A 288 4.50 -2.24 -0.85
C ASN A 288 4.52 -1.69 -2.28
N THR A 289 3.52 -2.06 -3.08
CA THR A 289 3.27 -1.48 -4.40
C THR A 289 1.82 -1.73 -4.83
N GLY A 290 1.24 -0.86 -5.66
CA GLY A 290 -0.12 -1.06 -6.15
C GLY A 290 -0.59 0.06 -7.07
N HIS A 291 -1.07 1.16 -6.49
CA HIS A 291 -1.85 2.18 -7.22
C HIS A 291 -1.08 2.94 -8.31
N HIS A 292 0.26 2.87 -8.29
CA HIS A 292 1.10 3.46 -9.34
C HIS A 292 1.27 2.58 -10.59
N TRP A 293 0.78 1.35 -10.57
CA TRP A 293 0.70 0.48 -11.76
C TRP A 293 -0.48 0.91 -12.64
N ASN A 294 -0.29 1.98 -13.40
CA ASN A 294 -1.25 2.45 -14.41
C ASN A 294 -0.54 3.15 -15.58
N ARG A 295 -1.18 3.15 -16.76
CA ARG A 295 -0.58 3.67 -18.00
C ARG A 295 -0.14 5.12 -17.87
N GLY A 296 -0.95 5.96 -17.22
CA GLY A 296 -0.66 7.38 -17.02
C GLY A 296 0.64 7.60 -16.25
N LYS A 297 0.86 6.86 -15.15
CA LYS A 297 2.09 6.96 -14.37
C LYS A 297 3.31 6.41 -15.12
N LEU A 298 3.18 5.27 -15.81
CA LEU A 298 4.30 4.71 -16.58
C LEU A 298 4.72 5.68 -17.69
N ASN A 299 3.76 6.22 -18.44
CA ASN A 299 4.03 7.19 -19.51
C ASN A 299 4.62 8.50 -18.99
N ALA A 300 4.06 9.06 -17.91
CA ALA A 300 4.55 10.31 -17.32
C ALA A 300 5.98 10.19 -16.78
N ASN A 301 6.37 9.00 -16.30
CA ASN A 301 7.74 8.72 -15.87
C ASN A 301 8.63 8.15 -16.98
N ARG A 302 8.10 7.99 -18.20
CA ARG A 302 8.83 7.48 -19.37
C ARG A 302 9.44 6.09 -19.13
N TRP A 303 8.67 5.23 -18.46
CA TRP A 303 9.09 3.88 -18.12
C TRP A 303 8.69 2.88 -19.20
N VAL A 304 9.69 2.14 -19.68
CA VAL A 304 9.53 1.06 -20.65
C VAL A 304 9.79 -0.26 -19.92
N MET A 305 8.83 -1.18 -19.96
CA MET A 305 8.94 -2.47 -19.26
C MET A 305 10.05 -3.33 -19.87
N HIS A 306 10.93 -3.86 -19.01
CA HIS A 306 12.00 -4.77 -19.38
C HIS A 306 11.98 -6.04 -18.52
N VAL A 307 12.44 -7.15 -19.10
CA VAL A 307 12.78 -8.40 -18.39
C VAL A 307 14.06 -8.94 -19.02
N ASN A 308 14.98 -9.45 -18.20
CA ASN A 308 16.31 -9.91 -18.63
C ASN A 308 17.09 -8.84 -19.43
N GLY A 309 16.86 -7.56 -19.15
CA GLY A 309 17.51 -6.46 -19.85
C GLY A 309 16.93 -6.11 -21.23
N MET A 310 15.87 -6.77 -21.68
CA MET A 310 15.24 -6.54 -22.99
C MET A 310 13.82 -5.98 -22.84
N PRO A 311 13.35 -5.13 -23.78
CA PRO A 311 11.98 -4.65 -23.77
C PRO A 311 10.98 -5.80 -23.81
N VAL A 312 9.90 -5.71 -23.03
CA VAL A 312 8.82 -6.70 -23.03
C VAL A 312 8.04 -6.61 -24.34
N ILE A 313 8.16 -7.64 -25.19
CA ILE A 313 7.37 -7.80 -26.43
C ILE A 313 6.13 -8.67 -26.25
N ASP A 314 6.10 -9.50 -25.18
CA ASP A 314 4.98 -10.36 -24.86
C ASP A 314 3.77 -9.53 -24.41
N ARG A 315 2.68 -9.60 -25.17
CA ARG A 315 1.49 -8.78 -24.92
C ARG A 315 0.81 -9.10 -23.59
N LYS A 316 0.89 -10.36 -23.14
CA LYS A 316 0.28 -10.77 -21.88
C LYS A 316 1.03 -10.14 -20.70
N LEU A 317 2.36 -10.19 -20.70
CA LEU A 317 3.20 -9.57 -19.68
C LEU A 317 3.17 -8.04 -19.76
N ALA A 318 3.06 -7.46 -20.95
CA ALA A 318 2.93 -6.02 -21.14
C ALA A 318 1.62 -5.44 -20.56
N ASN A 319 0.61 -6.28 -20.28
CA ASN A 319 -0.54 -5.85 -19.51
C ASN A 319 -0.10 -5.43 -18.11
N ILE A 320 -0.48 -4.21 -17.68
CA ILE A 320 -0.01 -3.60 -16.43
C ILE A 320 -0.29 -4.46 -15.19
N GLY A 321 -1.45 -5.12 -15.11
CA GLY A 321 -1.77 -6.01 -14.00
C GLY A 321 -0.84 -7.22 -13.97
N ASN A 322 -0.57 -7.82 -15.13
CA ASN A 322 0.37 -8.94 -15.24
C ASN A 322 1.81 -8.52 -14.97
N ALA A 323 2.24 -7.35 -15.45
CA ALA A 323 3.55 -6.77 -15.16
C ALA A 323 3.75 -6.52 -13.66
N LYS A 324 2.73 -5.97 -12.98
CA LYS A 324 2.71 -5.80 -11.53
C LYS A 324 2.89 -7.15 -10.84
N ASN A 325 2.06 -8.12 -11.18
CA ASN A 325 2.08 -9.44 -10.55
C ASN A 325 3.45 -10.10 -10.77
N HIS A 326 3.96 -10.08 -11.99
CA HIS A 326 5.31 -10.58 -12.30
C HIS A 326 6.37 -9.91 -11.42
N THR A 327 6.30 -8.59 -11.26
CA THR A 327 7.24 -7.85 -10.41
C THR A 327 7.16 -8.23 -8.94
N VAL A 328 5.95 -8.37 -8.39
CA VAL A 328 5.76 -8.81 -7.00
C VAL A 328 6.41 -10.17 -6.77
N TYR A 329 6.13 -11.15 -7.63
CA TYR A 329 6.74 -12.49 -7.53
C TYR A 329 8.27 -12.44 -7.70
N SER A 330 8.78 -11.66 -8.66
CA SER A 330 10.22 -11.53 -8.91
C SER A 330 10.97 -10.88 -7.75
N VAL A 331 10.43 -9.80 -7.18
CA VAL A 331 11.01 -9.10 -6.02
C VAL A 331 10.98 -9.99 -4.78
N VAL A 332 9.87 -10.69 -4.54
CA VAL A 332 9.74 -11.63 -3.42
C VAL A 332 10.74 -12.79 -3.55
N LYS A 333 10.83 -13.41 -4.74
CA LYS A 333 11.82 -14.46 -5.02
C LYS A 333 13.26 -13.97 -4.81
N TRP A 334 13.58 -12.77 -5.29
CA TRP A 334 14.89 -12.17 -5.06
C TRP A 334 15.14 -11.96 -3.56
N LEU A 335 14.22 -11.34 -2.84
CA LEU A 335 14.39 -11.02 -1.43
C LEU A 335 14.55 -12.29 -0.58
N ASP A 336 13.77 -13.33 -0.85
CA ASP A 336 13.87 -14.62 -0.14
C ASP A 336 15.26 -15.24 -0.30
N SER A 337 15.84 -15.16 -1.50
CA SER A 337 17.23 -15.60 -1.74
C SER A 337 18.27 -14.78 -0.96
N GLN A 338 17.97 -13.52 -0.62
CA GLN A 338 18.87 -12.68 0.18
C GLN A 338 18.78 -13.00 1.68
N LEU A 339 17.64 -13.50 2.17
CA LEU A 339 17.43 -13.76 3.61
C LEU A 339 18.35 -14.85 4.18
N TYR A 340 18.95 -15.71 3.34
CA TYR A 340 20.02 -16.62 3.78
C TYR A 340 21.28 -15.86 4.24
N ARG A 341 21.61 -14.74 3.59
CA ARG A 341 22.78 -13.90 3.89
C ARG A 341 22.48 -12.80 4.92
N HIS A 342 21.20 -12.50 5.14
CA HIS A 342 20.73 -11.49 6.08
C HIS A 342 19.81 -12.11 7.13
N THR A 343 20.33 -13.05 7.93
CA THR A 343 19.54 -13.86 8.88
C THR A 343 18.80 -13.05 9.96
N ARG A 344 19.21 -11.81 10.22
CA ARG A 344 18.55 -10.89 11.17
C ARG A 344 17.42 -10.06 10.54
N LEU A 345 17.35 -10.00 9.20
CA LEU A 345 16.37 -9.20 8.49
C LEU A 345 14.98 -9.84 8.60
N LYS A 346 14.02 -9.10 9.15
CA LYS A 346 12.60 -9.44 9.10
C LYS A 346 11.97 -8.69 7.93
N ALA A 347 11.61 -9.43 6.89
CA ALA A 347 10.98 -8.88 5.70
C ALA A 347 9.47 -9.08 5.70
N PHE A 348 8.76 -8.03 5.31
CA PHE A 348 7.31 -8.01 5.15
C PHE A 348 6.95 -7.50 3.76
N PHE A 349 5.96 -8.12 3.13
CA PHE A 349 5.27 -7.55 1.98
C PHE A 349 3.86 -7.15 2.42
N ARG A 350 3.57 -5.86 2.38
CA ARG A 350 2.26 -5.32 2.72
C ARG A 350 1.32 -5.46 1.54
N THR A 351 0.13 -6.00 1.80
CA THR A 351 -0.93 -6.12 0.81
C THR A 351 -1.45 -4.75 0.36
N ILE A 352 -2.19 -4.74 -0.75
CA ILE A 352 -2.72 -3.52 -1.33
C ILE A 352 -3.66 -2.80 -0.35
N SER A 353 -3.45 -1.50 -0.17
CA SER A 353 -4.43 -0.68 0.55
C SER A 353 -5.62 -0.42 -0.37
N PRO A 354 -6.87 -0.59 0.10
CA PRO A 354 -8.05 -0.38 -0.70
C PRO A 354 -8.28 1.11 -1.02
N ARG A 355 -9.19 1.34 -1.96
CA ARG A 355 -9.71 2.66 -2.33
C ARG A 355 -11.23 2.60 -2.30
N HIS A 356 -11.89 3.69 -1.91
CA HIS A 356 -13.35 3.71 -1.69
C HIS A 356 -14.05 4.78 -2.54
N PHE A 357 -13.90 4.71 -3.86
CA PHE A 357 -14.61 5.64 -4.74
C PHE A 357 -16.04 5.15 -5.00
N LEU A 358 -17.01 6.04 -4.81
CA LEU A 358 -18.40 5.87 -5.19
C LEU A 358 -18.73 6.78 -6.38
N ASN A 359 -19.55 6.30 -7.31
CA ASN A 359 -20.08 7.07 -8.46
C ASN A 359 -19.03 7.70 -9.38
N GLY A 360 -17.83 7.12 -9.47
CA GLY A 360 -16.77 7.59 -10.35
C GLY A 360 -15.40 7.24 -9.80
N ASP A 361 -14.38 7.92 -10.29
CA ASP A 361 -12.99 7.85 -9.82
C ASP A 361 -12.49 9.28 -9.50
N TRP A 362 -11.26 9.41 -9.03
CA TRP A 362 -10.62 10.65 -8.57
C TRP A 362 -10.71 11.81 -9.59
N ASN A 363 -10.82 11.51 -10.89
CA ASN A 363 -10.92 12.49 -11.96
C ASN A 363 -12.27 12.49 -12.70
N THR A 364 -13.21 11.65 -12.31
CA THR A 364 -14.53 11.52 -12.97
C THR A 364 -15.70 11.79 -12.01
N GLY A 365 -15.43 12.47 -10.89
CA GLY A 365 -16.45 12.88 -9.92
C GLY A 365 -16.74 11.86 -8.81
N GLY A 366 -15.87 10.86 -8.64
CA GLY A 366 -16.02 9.88 -7.56
C GLY A 366 -15.79 10.48 -6.18
N SER A 367 -16.47 9.94 -5.16
CA SER A 367 -16.42 10.43 -3.78
C SER A 367 -16.29 9.33 -2.72
N CYS A 368 -15.90 9.73 -1.50
CA CYS A 368 -15.78 8.92 -0.30
C CYS A 368 -16.14 9.77 0.93
N ASP A 369 -17.36 10.29 0.93
CA ASP A 369 -17.84 11.20 1.96
C ASP A 369 -18.50 10.51 3.16
N ASN A 370 -18.41 9.17 3.26
CA ASN A 370 -18.92 8.48 4.43
C ASN A 370 -18.14 8.96 5.68
N THR A 371 -18.87 9.37 6.70
CA THR A 371 -18.33 9.84 7.99
C THR A 371 -18.74 8.94 9.16
N ILE A 372 -19.56 7.91 8.88
CA ILE A 372 -20.06 6.97 9.87
C ILE A 372 -19.09 5.78 9.89
N PRO A 373 -18.37 5.55 11.01
CA PRO A 373 -17.44 4.44 11.09
C PRO A 373 -18.11 3.08 10.99
N LEU A 374 -17.46 2.15 10.29
CA LEU A 374 -17.85 0.72 10.24
C LEU A 374 -19.23 0.46 9.61
N VAL A 375 -19.70 1.31 8.69
CA VAL A 375 -20.96 1.07 7.93
C VAL A 375 -20.89 -0.25 7.16
N GLY A 376 -19.72 -0.60 6.62
CA GLY A 376 -19.48 -1.86 5.93
C GLY A 376 -19.31 -3.08 6.85
N GLY A 377 -19.55 -2.92 8.16
CA GLY A 377 -19.29 -3.94 9.17
C GLY A 377 -17.99 -3.70 9.93
N SER A 378 -17.77 -4.50 10.98
CA SER A 378 -16.63 -4.37 11.89
C SER A 378 -15.69 -5.57 11.90
N GLU A 379 -16.07 -6.68 11.25
CA GLU A 379 -15.37 -7.96 11.36
C GLU A 379 -14.81 -8.41 10.00
N VAL A 380 -13.66 -9.08 10.03
CA VAL A 380 -13.05 -9.80 8.91
C VAL A 380 -12.95 -11.25 9.34
N THR A 381 -13.61 -12.15 8.61
CA THR A 381 -13.78 -13.56 8.99
C THR A 381 -13.09 -14.52 8.03
N GLN A 382 -12.76 -14.07 6.82
CA GLN A 382 -12.01 -14.84 5.84
C GLN A 382 -10.59 -15.16 6.34
N ASP A 383 -10.09 -16.32 5.94
CA ASP A 383 -8.73 -16.75 6.25
C ASP A 383 -7.73 -16.34 5.15
N GLU A 384 -8.17 -16.39 3.89
CA GLU A 384 -7.37 -15.97 2.73
C GLU A 384 -7.29 -14.44 2.62
N SER A 385 -6.14 -13.98 2.13
CA SER A 385 -5.94 -12.56 1.87
C SER A 385 -6.85 -12.05 0.76
N SER A 386 -7.33 -10.82 0.91
CA SER A 386 -7.99 -10.10 -0.19
C SER A 386 -6.99 -9.55 -1.25
N ASP A 387 -5.70 -9.84 -1.10
CA ASP A 387 -4.65 -9.62 -2.11
C ASP A 387 -3.95 -10.95 -2.46
N PRO A 388 -4.57 -11.79 -3.33
CA PRO A 388 -4.04 -13.12 -3.66
C PRO A 388 -2.69 -13.08 -4.39
N VAL A 389 -2.32 -11.92 -4.96
CA VAL A 389 -1.03 -11.75 -5.63
C VAL A 389 0.09 -11.70 -4.61
N VAL A 390 -0.05 -10.86 -3.58
CA VAL A 390 0.95 -10.75 -2.51
C VAL A 390 0.97 -12.03 -1.67
N GLU A 391 -0.20 -12.56 -1.28
CA GLU A 391 -0.29 -13.83 -0.55
C GLU A 391 0.37 -14.97 -1.31
N GLY A 392 0.04 -15.15 -2.59
CA GLY A 392 0.62 -16.18 -3.42
C GLY A 392 2.13 -16.02 -3.63
N ALA A 393 2.63 -14.78 -3.72
CA ALA A 393 4.05 -14.52 -3.90
C ALA A 393 4.88 -14.87 -2.66
N VAL A 394 4.39 -14.52 -1.46
CA VAL A 394 5.13 -14.77 -0.21
C VAL A 394 4.94 -16.18 0.35
N ARG A 395 3.90 -16.90 -0.09
CA ARG A 395 3.62 -18.28 0.34
C ARG A 395 4.82 -19.20 0.10
N GLY A 396 5.27 -19.87 1.15
CA GLY A 396 6.43 -20.77 1.12
C GLY A 396 7.79 -20.07 1.19
N THR A 397 7.82 -18.74 1.32
CA THR A 397 9.06 -17.96 1.51
C THR A 397 9.25 -17.59 2.99
N LYS A 398 10.40 -17.00 3.32
CA LYS A 398 10.67 -16.43 4.66
C LYS A 398 10.10 -15.02 4.85
N ILE A 399 9.48 -14.44 3.81
CA ILE A 399 8.90 -13.11 3.85
C ILE A 399 7.49 -13.22 4.44
N LYS A 400 7.19 -12.38 5.43
CA LYS A 400 5.88 -12.36 6.06
C LYS A 400 4.90 -11.51 5.25
N ILE A 401 3.64 -11.92 5.20
CA ILE A 401 2.57 -11.05 4.72
C ILE A 401 2.22 -10.04 5.82
N LEU A 402 2.18 -8.76 5.48
CA LEU A 402 1.54 -7.74 6.32
C LEU A 402 0.18 -7.45 5.71
N ASP A 403 -0.79 -8.29 6.04
CA ASP A 403 -2.11 -8.24 5.41
C ASP A 403 -3.01 -7.17 6.03
N ILE A 404 -3.24 -6.11 5.27
CA ILE A 404 -4.01 -4.94 5.66
C ILE A 404 -5.22 -4.68 4.76
N THR A 405 -5.42 -5.45 3.68
CA THR A 405 -6.42 -5.13 2.66
C THR A 405 -7.82 -5.20 3.23
N ALA A 406 -8.23 -6.36 3.75
CA ALA A 406 -9.58 -6.59 4.26
C ALA A 406 -9.92 -5.71 5.47
N ILE A 407 -8.97 -5.57 6.41
CA ILE A 407 -9.18 -4.76 7.62
C ILE A 407 -9.35 -3.27 7.27
N SER A 408 -8.73 -2.80 6.19
CA SER A 408 -8.84 -1.42 5.72
C SER A 408 -10.05 -1.22 4.81
N GLN A 409 -10.57 -2.29 4.18
CA GLN A 409 -11.70 -2.24 3.25
C GLN A 409 -13.03 -1.91 3.95
N ILE A 410 -13.11 -2.14 5.26
CA ILE A 410 -14.27 -1.82 6.09
C ILE A 410 -14.12 -0.49 6.83
N ARG A 411 -13.17 0.35 6.41
CA ARG A 411 -12.80 1.62 7.05
C ARG A 411 -12.91 2.82 6.11
N ASP A 412 -13.85 2.81 5.18
CA ASP A 412 -14.00 3.81 4.13
C ASP A 412 -14.05 5.26 4.66
N GLU A 413 -14.54 5.45 5.88
CA GLU A 413 -14.62 6.75 6.54
C GLU A 413 -13.24 7.37 6.86
N GLY A 414 -12.16 6.58 6.84
CA GLY A 414 -10.81 7.02 7.19
C GLY A 414 -10.06 7.79 6.10
N HIS A 415 -10.63 7.90 4.90
CA HIS A 415 -10.02 8.58 3.77
C HIS A 415 -10.01 10.10 3.92
N ILE A 416 -9.11 10.76 3.18
CA ILE A 416 -9.00 12.23 3.18
C ILE A 416 -10.22 12.88 2.53
N SER A 417 -10.83 12.22 1.55
CA SER A 417 -12.02 12.73 0.85
C SER A 417 -11.73 14.10 0.21
N ARG A 418 -12.66 15.05 0.32
CA ARG A 418 -12.58 16.43 -0.18
C ARG A 418 -11.59 17.31 0.56
N TYR A 419 -11.05 16.86 1.70
CA TYR A 419 -10.26 17.69 2.61
C TYR A 419 -8.77 17.83 2.24
N SER A 420 -8.42 17.56 0.99
CA SER A 420 -7.06 17.75 0.49
C SER A 420 -6.75 19.23 0.33
N HIS A 421 -5.61 19.70 0.86
CA HIS A 421 -5.15 21.09 0.76
C HIS A 421 -4.99 21.61 -0.69
N LYS A 422 -4.94 20.70 -1.68
CA LYS A 422 -4.84 21.01 -3.11
C LYS A 422 -6.08 20.55 -3.89
N ALA A 423 -7.19 20.26 -3.22
CA ALA A 423 -8.40 19.80 -3.87
C ALA A 423 -8.87 20.86 -4.88
N LYS A 424 -8.91 20.49 -6.15
CA LYS A 424 -9.75 21.19 -7.12
C LYS A 424 -11.20 20.85 -6.80
N GLU A 425 -12.10 21.78 -7.06
CA GLU A 425 -13.54 21.54 -6.93
C GLU A 425 -13.92 20.25 -7.69
N GLY A 426 -14.63 19.34 -7.03
CA GLY A 426 -15.03 18.04 -7.60
C GLY A 426 -13.99 16.91 -7.55
N MET A 427 -12.79 17.12 -6.99
CA MET A 427 -11.76 16.06 -6.84
C MET A 427 -11.61 15.62 -5.38
N GLN A 428 -11.77 14.32 -5.11
CA GLN A 428 -11.57 13.73 -3.79
C GLN A 428 -10.42 12.74 -3.77
N ASP A 429 -9.77 12.63 -2.61
CA ASP A 429 -8.75 11.63 -2.34
C ASP A 429 -9.32 10.47 -1.51
N CYS A 430 -9.79 9.45 -2.23
CA CYS A 430 -10.34 8.21 -1.67
C CYS A 430 -9.35 7.04 -1.78
N LEU A 431 -8.06 7.38 -1.85
CA LEU A 431 -6.95 6.43 -1.90
C LEU A 431 -6.08 6.57 -0.65
N HIS A 432 -5.76 7.82 -0.30
CA HIS A 432 -4.95 8.14 0.86
C HIS A 432 -5.78 8.23 2.14
N TRP A 433 -5.15 7.94 3.26
CA TRP A 433 -5.76 7.97 4.59
C TRP A 433 -5.42 9.24 5.33
N CYS A 434 -6.33 9.69 6.19
CA CYS A 434 -6.02 10.65 7.23
C CYS A 434 -5.07 10.04 8.27
N LEU A 435 -4.23 10.89 8.87
CA LEU A 435 -3.38 10.55 10.00
C LEU A 435 -3.62 11.51 11.18
N PRO A 436 -3.76 11.00 12.43
CA PRO A 436 -3.80 9.59 12.85
C PRO A 436 -5.00 8.83 12.24
N GLY A 437 -4.89 7.51 12.11
CA GLY A 437 -5.90 6.72 11.41
C GLY A 437 -5.46 5.30 11.05
N ILE A 438 -6.00 4.79 9.94
CA ILE A 438 -5.85 3.39 9.51
C ILE A 438 -4.38 2.95 9.39
N PRO A 439 -3.44 3.76 8.86
CA PRO A 439 -2.04 3.37 8.79
C PRO A 439 -1.35 3.17 10.15
N ASP A 440 -1.89 3.73 11.24
CA ASP A 440 -1.39 3.45 12.60
C ASP A 440 -1.58 1.98 12.94
N THR A 441 -2.74 1.42 12.62
CA THR A 441 -3.01 -0.01 12.80
C THR A 441 -2.12 -0.89 11.92
N TRP A 442 -1.76 -0.45 10.71
CA TRP A 442 -0.79 -1.20 9.90
C TRP A 442 0.57 -1.33 10.60
N ASN A 443 0.98 -0.29 11.32
CA ASN A 443 2.20 -0.29 12.12
C ASN A 443 2.07 -1.13 13.38
N GLU A 444 0.91 -1.15 14.04
CA GLU A 444 0.68 -2.06 15.16
C GLU A 444 0.73 -3.53 14.73
N LEU A 445 0.14 -3.86 13.58
CA LEU A 445 0.22 -5.20 12.99
C LEU A 445 1.65 -5.60 12.64
N LEU A 446 2.45 -4.65 12.13
CA LEU A 446 3.88 -4.86 11.91
C LEU A 446 4.58 -5.19 13.24
N ILE A 447 4.37 -4.36 14.27
CA ILE A 447 5.03 -4.49 15.58
C ILE A 447 4.66 -5.78 16.29
N ALA A 448 3.41 -6.23 16.20
CA ALA A 448 2.96 -7.49 16.75
C ALA A 448 3.69 -8.70 16.12
N GLN A 449 4.19 -8.56 14.89
CA GLN A 449 4.88 -9.62 14.15
C GLN A 449 6.41 -9.53 14.16
N LEU A 450 6.96 -8.43 14.69
CA LEU A 450 8.38 -8.31 15.08
C LEU A 450 8.64 -9.13 16.33
#